data_AF-A0A9N8JUD7-F1
#
_entry.id   AF-A0A9N8JUD7-F1
#
_cell.length_a   1.000
_cell.length_b   1.000
_cell.length_c   1.000
_cell.angle_alpha   90.00
_cell.angle_beta   90.00
_cell.angle_gamma   90.00
#
_symmetry.space_group_name_H-M   'P 1'
#
loop_
_entity.id
_entity.type
_entity.pdbx_description
1 polymer ?
#
loop_
_entity_poly.entity_id
_entity_poly.type
_entity_poly.pdbx_seq_one_letter_code
_entity_poly.pdbx_strand_id
1 'polypeptide(L)'
;MPEGQKHISVIGHVNESSSDLPVCQSSLTFVMETSEAGFGNTLLALWLSYGMAKKEGRTFFIDDSNCARHLVVSAATLPWTFGSAFKAEYEHSLKHGFRKNRAIYNMVRQGYQDLFDLHGDDGSFLSHKLTVMRAAASASQTPLIGMHLRRGDLHPFELEYSHDYLPFERYTSAASELFASFSPNKSSMEPTALLLASDDPDILSSHDLINTLPSHLTVSRPQERIVLASKKTLEPAVPIRKPGSAYVKHVDENSGWEGGFYASLFFSLGKGHPSAFKQGMDDEMQRAVLKLREFVGRAYLLDLAVLGHADAAVCASSSAACRIIGVMMGADKISKGQWKNVDDNRAWSWDGKV
;
A
#
# COMPACT_ATOMS: atom_id res chain seq x y z
N MET A 1 -14.21 -39.02 5.31
CA MET A 1 -14.23 -37.56 5.03
C MET A 1 -14.24 -36.87 6.37
N PRO A 2 -13.26 -36.03 6.73
CA PRO A 2 -13.23 -35.47 8.07
C PRO A 2 -14.29 -34.35 8.20
N GLU A 3 -15.18 -34.54 9.16
CA GLU A 3 -16.19 -33.58 9.61
C GLU A 3 -15.51 -32.36 10.26
N GLY A 4 -15.98 -31.15 9.94
CA GLY A 4 -15.62 -29.95 10.70
C GLY A 4 -15.46 -28.65 9.92
N GLN A 5 -15.69 -28.60 8.60
CA GLN A 5 -15.55 -27.35 7.84
C GLN A 5 -16.76 -26.42 8.11
N LYS A 6 -16.65 -25.56 9.13
CA LYS A 6 -17.66 -24.55 9.47
C LYS A 6 -17.65 -23.45 8.39
N HIS A 7 -18.76 -23.38 7.66
CA HIS A 7 -18.98 -22.49 6.52
C HIS A 7 -19.08 -21.01 6.99
N ILE A 8 -18.30 -20.11 6.38
CA ILE A 8 -18.44 -18.66 6.56
C ILE A 8 -19.69 -18.22 5.78
N SER A 9 -20.66 -17.57 6.43
CA SER A 9 -21.87 -17.06 5.74
C SER A 9 -21.58 -15.71 5.09
N VAL A 10 -21.84 -15.59 3.78
CA VAL A 10 -21.66 -14.37 2.99
C VAL A 10 -23.04 -13.86 2.59
N ILE A 11 -23.28 -12.55 2.74
CA ILE A 11 -24.59 -11.91 2.53
C ILE A 11 -24.58 -11.13 1.21
N GLY A 12 -25.60 -11.35 0.36
CA GLY A 12 -26.02 -10.46 -0.71
C GLY A 12 -27.54 -10.24 -0.59
N HIS A 13 -27.99 -8.98 -0.55
CA HIS A 13 -29.41 -8.66 -0.37
C HIS A 13 -30.21 -8.75 -1.68
N VAL A 14 -31.52 -8.92 -1.53
CA VAL A 14 -32.54 -9.38 -2.47
C VAL A 14 -33.31 -8.17 -2.98
N ASN A 15 -33.58 -8.09 -4.28
CA ASN A 15 -34.90 -7.71 -4.80
C ASN A 15 -35.04 -8.06 -6.30
N GLU A 16 -35.88 -9.07 -6.53
CA GLU A 16 -36.87 -9.26 -7.60
C GLU A 16 -36.45 -8.77 -9.01
N SER A 17 -35.80 -9.61 -9.82
CA SER A 17 -36.53 -10.27 -10.92
C SER A 17 -35.73 -11.41 -11.61
N SER A 18 -34.77 -12.03 -10.92
CA SER A 18 -34.11 -13.28 -11.39
C SER A 18 -33.60 -14.21 -10.26
N SER A 19 -34.18 -14.07 -9.08
CA SER A 19 -33.64 -14.53 -7.79
C SER A 19 -34.13 -15.91 -7.36
N ASP A 20 -33.71 -16.98 -8.03
CA ASP A 20 -33.89 -18.35 -7.49
C ASP A 20 -32.82 -19.35 -7.95
N LEU A 21 -31.65 -18.86 -8.37
CA LEU A 21 -30.49 -19.74 -8.54
C LEU A 21 -29.77 -19.87 -7.19
N PRO A 22 -29.48 -21.10 -6.74
CA PRO A 22 -28.77 -21.31 -5.48
C PRO A 22 -27.41 -20.62 -5.53
N VAL A 23 -27.01 -20.05 -4.38
CA VAL A 23 -25.69 -19.46 -4.21
C VAL A 23 -24.64 -20.53 -4.49
N CYS A 24 -23.81 -20.30 -5.52
CA CYS A 24 -22.76 -21.23 -5.91
C CYS A 24 -21.71 -21.34 -4.81
N GLN A 25 -21.68 -22.46 -4.10
CA GLN A 25 -20.71 -22.69 -3.02
C GLN A 25 -19.31 -23.05 -3.54
N SER A 26 -19.16 -23.38 -4.83
CA SER A 26 -17.89 -23.74 -5.44
C SER A 26 -17.10 -22.55 -5.99
N SER A 27 -17.62 -21.32 -5.91
CA SER A 27 -16.94 -20.12 -6.38
C SER A 27 -16.88 -19.01 -5.34
N LEU A 28 -15.91 -18.11 -5.50
CA LEU A 28 -15.78 -16.87 -4.74
C LEU A 28 -15.41 -15.76 -5.72
N THR A 29 -16.17 -14.66 -5.72
CA THR A 29 -15.96 -13.52 -6.60
C THR A 29 -15.51 -12.32 -5.77
N PHE A 30 -14.36 -11.74 -6.10
CA PHE A 30 -13.94 -10.46 -5.56
C PHE A 30 -14.42 -9.33 -6.48
N VAL A 31 -15.22 -8.41 -5.95
CA VAL A 31 -15.73 -7.26 -6.71
C VAL A 31 -14.86 -6.04 -6.40
N MET A 32 -14.31 -5.44 -7.45
CA MET A 32 -13.51 -4.22 -7.38
C MET A 32 -14.41 -2.98 -7.23
N GLU A 33 -15.15 -2.91 -6.12
CA GLU A 33 -15.88 -1.72 -5.73
C GLU A 33 -14.93 -0.73 -5.04
N THR A 34 -14.85 0.47 -5.61
CA THR A 34 -13.77 1.43 -5.34
C THR A 34 -14.24 2.68 -4.62
N SER A 35 -15.49 2.76 -4.16
CA SER A 35 -16.03 4.00 -3.59
C SER A 35 -15.43 4.40 -2.23
N GLU A 36 -14.86 3.46 -1.47
CA GLU A 36 -14.31 3.75 -0.12
C GLU A 36 -12.92 3.16 0.18
N ALA A 37 -12.46 2.11 -0.52
CA ALA A 37 -11.19 1.47 -0.21
C ALA A 37 -10.02 2.06 -1.01
N GLY A 38 -9.01 2.58 -0.31
CA GLY A 38 -7.72 2.91 -0.93
C GLY A 38 -7.10 1.69 -1.60
N PHE A 39 -6.45 1.90 -2.75
CA PHE A 39 -5.93 0.85 -3.64
C PHE A 39 -5.17 -0.27 -2.91
N GLY A 40 -4.29 0.08 -1.96
CA GLY A 40 -3.53 -0.92 -1.21
C GLY A 40 -4.39 -1.82 -0.31
N ASN A 41 -5.45 -1.30 0.31
CA ASN A 41 -6.37 -2.14 1.10
C ASN A 41 -7.16 -3.09 0.19
N THR A 42 -7.57 -2.62 -0.98
CA THR A 42 -8.25 -3.45 -1.99
C THR A 42 -7.34 -4.58 -2.46
N LEU A 43 -6.05 -4.33 -2.68
CA LEU A 43 -5.08 -5.37 -3.04
C LEU A 43 -4.91 -6.41 -1.94
N LEU A 44 -4.72 -5.99 -0.69
CA LEU A 44 -4.59 -6.91 0.44
C LEU A 44 -5.84 -7.79 0.61
N ALA A 45 -7.01 -7.18 0.44
CA ALA A 45 -8.31 -7.87 0.48
C ALA A 45 -8.49 -8.85 -0.67
N LEU A 46 -8.11 -8.46 -1.89
CA LEU A 46 -8.13 -9.31 -3.08
C LEU A 46 -7.25 -10.55 -2.87
N TRP A 47 -6.01 -10.35 -2.41
CA TRP A 47 -5.07 -11.43 -2.14
C TRP A 47 -5.54 -12.37 -1.03
N LEU A 48 -6.11 -11.80 0.04
CA LEU A 48 -6.70 -12.60 1.12
C LEU A 48 -7.86 -13.46 0.62
N SER A 49 -8.77 -12.86 -0.17
CA SER A 49 -9.93 -13.54 -0.74
C SER A 49 -9.52 -14.67 -1.67
N TYR A 50 -8.49 -14.45 -2.50
CA TYR A 50 -7.91 -15.49 -3.34
C TYR A 50 -7.30 -16.62 -2.51
N GLY A 51 -6.47 -16.28 -1.51
CA GLY A 51 -5.84 -17.28 -0.64
C GLY A 51 -6.87 -18.13 0.11
N MET A 52 -7.97 -17.50 0.55
CA MET A 52 -9.12 -18.18 1.16
C MET A 52 -9.82 -19.11 0.16
N ALA A 53 -10.14 -18.62 -1.04
CA ALA A 53 -10.76 -19.41 -2.09
C ALA A 53 -9.92 -20.65 -2.44
N LYS A 54 -8.60 -20.48 -2.59
CA LYS A 54 -7.66 -21.58 -2.84
C LYS A 54 -7.64 -22.58 -1.69
N LYS A 55 -7.66 -22.11 -0.43
CA LYS A 55 -7.71 -22.98 0.75
C LYS A 55 -9.00 -23.79 0.82
N GLU A 56 -10.13 -23.20 0.41
CA GLU A 56 -11.44 -23.88 0.39
C GLU A 56 -11.70 -24.69 -0.89
N GLY A 57 -10.79 -24.68 -1.87
CA GLY A 57 -10.99 -25.35 -3.15
C GLY A 57 -12.06 -24.71 -4.03
N ARG A 58 -12.28 -23.39 -3.89
CA ARG A 58 -13.24 -22.61 -4.69
C ARG A 58 -12.58 -22.03 -5.95
N THR A 59 -13.37 -21.93 -7.02
CA THR A 59 -13.00 -21.16 -8.21
C THR A 59 -13.05 -19.67 -7.88
N PHE A 60 -12.00 -18.93 -8.23
CA PHE A 60 -11.90 -17.51 -7.91
C PHE A 60 -12.14 -16.63 -9.13
N PHE A 61 -12.98 -15.61 -8.98
CA PHE A 61 -13.28 -14.63 -10.04
C PHE A 61 -12.99 -13.21 -9.54
N ILE A 62 -12.63 -12.31 -10.45
CA ILE A 62 -12.53 -10.87 -10.21
C ILE A 62 -13.55 -10.20 -11.13
N ASP A 63 -14.36 -9.30 -10.57
CA ASP A 63 -15.37 -8.55 -11.31
C ASP A 63 -15.17 -7.04 -11.09
N ASP A 64 -15.08 -6.28 -12.19
CA ASP A 64 -14.93 -4.83 -12.24
C ASP A 64 -16.20 -4.11 -12.72
N SER A 65 -17.26 -4.85 -13.06
CA SER A 65 -18.46 -4.34 -13.71
C SER A 65 -19.56 -3.87 -12.74
N ASN A 66 -19.28 -3.85 -11.42
CA ASN A 66 -20.22 -3.54 -10.33
C ASN A 66 -21.54 -4.36 -10.38
N CYS A 67 -21.56 -5.51 -11.08
CA CYS A 67 -22.77 -6.28 -11.36
C CYS A 67 -22.56 -7.78 -11.11
N ALA A 68 -21.98 -8.16 -9.98
CA ALA A 68 -21.81 -9.57 -9.64
C ALA A 68 -23.11 -10.21 -9.12
N ARG A 69 -23.44 -11.41 -9.61
CA ARG A 69 -24.61 -12.22 -9.17
C ARG A 69 -24.22 -13.46 -8.34
N HIS A 70 -22.97 -13.55 -7.86
CA HIS A 70 -22.40 -14.69 -7.12
C HIS A 70 -21.88 -14.29 -5.74
N LEU A 71 -21.30 -15.21 -4.96
CA LEU A 71 -20.68 -14.89 -3.65
C LEU A 71 -19.68 -13.73 -3.79
N VAL A 72 -20.03 -12.57 -3.24
CA VAL A 72 -19.28 -11.33 -3.39
C VAL A 72 -18.43 -11.06 -2.15
N VAL A 73 -17.12 -10.90 -2.36
CA VAL A 73 -16.26 -10.17 -1.45
C VAL A 73 -15.92 -8.84 -2.11
N SER A 74 -16.43 -7.75 -1.55
CA SER A 74 -16.06 -6.38 -1.92
C SER A 74 -15.58 -5.59 -0.71
N ALA A 75 -15.00 -4.42 -0.95
CA ALA A 75 -14.57 -3.49 0.11
C ALA A 75 -15.63 -3.28 1.20
N ALA A 76 -16.90 -3.16 0.82
CA ALA A 76 -18.03 -2.96 1.75
C ALA A 76 -18.29 -4.16 2.67
N THR A 77 -18.04 -5.38 2.16
CA THR A 77 -18.31 -6.64 2.87
C THR A 77 -17.12 -7.16 3.67
N LEU A 78 -15.93 -6.56 3.53
CA LEU A 78 -14.70 -7.02 4.20
C LEU A 78 -14.82 -7.14 5.72
N PRO A 79 -15.41 -6.17 6.45
CA PRO A 79 -15.49 -6.27 7.91
C PRO A 79 -16.34 -7.46 8.39
N TRP A 80 -17.24 -7.95 7.52
CA TRP A 80 -18.17 -9.03 7.82
C TRP A 80 -17.56 -10.37 7.37
N THR A 81 -17.00 -10.40 6.16
CA THR A 81 -16.36 -11.57 5.56
C THR A 81 -15.11 -12.00 6.33
N PHE A 82 -14.25 -11.05 6.68
CA PHE A 82 -13.01 -11.27 7.42
C PHE A 82 -13.10 -10.70 8.85
N GLY A 83 -14.30 -10.77 9.43
CA GLY A 83 -14.61 -10.29 10.77
C GLY A 83 -14.16 -11.24 11.89
N SER A 84 -14.86 -11.17 13.03
CA SER A 84 -14.49 -11.90 14.26
C SER A 84 -14.43 -13.42 14.08
N ALA A 85 -15.37 -14.01 13.34
CA ALA A 85 -15.39 -15.46 13.09
C ALA A 85 -14.16 -15.92 12.29
N PHE A 86 -13.77 -15.15 11.27
CA PHE A 86 -12.57 -15.40 10.50
C PHE A 86 -11.31 -15.24 11.38
N LYS A 87 -11.22 -14.15 12.16
CA LYS A 87 -10.10 -13.94 13.08
C LYS A 87 -9.98 -15.06 14.11
N ALA A 88 -11.10 -15.53 14.68
CA ALA A 88 -11.09 -16.62 15.66
C ALA A 88 -10.55 -17.94 15.10
N GLU A 89 -10.81 -18.22 13.81
CA GLU A 89 -10.35 -19.43 13.12
C GLU A 89 -8.88 -19.31 12.69
N TYR A 90 -8.47 -18.16 12.17
CA TYR A 90 -7.19 -17.99 11.47
C TYR A 90 -6.11 -17.24 12.25
N GLU A 91 -6.48 -16.53 13.32
CA GLU A 91 -5.51 -15.97 14.26
C GLU A 91 -5.24 -16.98 15.38
N HIS A 92 -3.97 -17.36 15.53
CA HIS A 92 -3.58 -18.23 16.63
C HIS A 92 -3.45 -17.40 17.92
N SER A 93 -4.53 -17.29 18.69
CA SER A 93 -4.61 -16.48 19.93
C SER A 93 -3.52 -16.79 20.97
N LEU A 94 -3.02 -18.04 21.00
CA LEU A 94 -1.93 -18.48 21.88
C LEU A 94 -0.52 -18.09 21.39
N LYS A 95 -0.41 -17.53 20.18
CA LYS A 95 0.85 -17.07 19.60
C LYS A 95 0.95 -15.55 19.70
N HIS A 96 2.17 -15.04 19.77
CA HIS A 96 2.47 -13.61 19.85
C HIS A 96 3.17 -13.11 18.58
N GLY A 97 3.10 -11.80 18.38
CA GLY A 97 3.72 -11.12 17.24
C GLY A 97 3.26 -11.70 15.90
N PHE A 98 4.19 -11.82 14.95
CA PHE A 98 3.88 -12.28 13.60
C PHE A 98 3.32 -13.72 13.55
N ARG A 99 3.67 -14.57 14.52
CA ARG A 99 3.18 -15.95 14.57
C ARG A 99 1.66 -16.02 14.79
N LYS A 100 1.05 -15.01 15.42
CA LYS A 100 -0.41 -14.88 15.58
C LYS A 100 -1.11 -14.83 14.22
N ASN A 101 -0.56 -14.02 13.30
CA ASN A 101 -1.15 -13.72 11.99
C ASN A 101 -0.59 -14.59 10.86
N ARG A 102 0.20 -15.62 11.16
CA ARG A 102 0.96 -16.36 10.13
C ARG A 102 0.07 -17.06 9.11
N ALA A 103 -1.07 -17.62 9.53
CA ALA A 103 -1.98 -18.29 8.61
C ALA A 103 -2.63 -17.30 7.63
N ILE A 104 -3.08 -16.15 8.15
CA ILE A 104 -3.62 -15.05 7.32
C ILE A 104 -2.54 -14.52 6.37
N TYR A 105 -1.33 -14.27 6.88
CA TYR A 105 -0.20 -13.85 6.06
C TYR A 105 0.04 -14.81 4.89
N ASN A 106 0.05 -16.13 5.14
CA ASN A 106 0.28 -17.11 4.09
C ASN A 106 -0.80 -17.06 3.01
N MET A 107 -2.06 -16.83 3.36
CA MET A 107 -3.15 -16.65 2.39
C MET A 107 -2.93 -15.39 1.52
N VAL A 108 -2.61 -14.26 2.16
CA VAL A 108 -2.31 -13.00 1.44
C VAL A 108 -1.07 -13.15 0.55
N ARG A 109 -0.01 -13.79 1.05
CA ARG A 109 1.22 -14.03 0.29
C ARG A 109 0.96 -14.92 -0.93
N GLN A 110 0.14 -15.95 -0.79
CA GLN A 110 -0.25 -16.80 -1.91
C GLN A 110 -1.02 -16.02 -2.97
N GLY A 111 -1.97 -15.16 -2.56
CA GLY A 111 -2.70 -14.29 -3.48
C GLY A 111 -1.79 -13.32 -4.22
N TYR A 112 -0.80 -12.72 -3.55
CA TYR A 112 0.21 -11.91 -4.21
C TYR A 112 1.00 -12.71 -5.26
N GLN A 113 1.52 -13.88 -4.90
CA GLN A 113 2.38 -14.68 -5.78
C GLN A 113 1.66 -15.22 -7.02
N ASP A 114 0.37 -15.56 -6.88
CA ASP A 114 -0.39 -16.17 -7.98
C ASP A 114 -1.06 -15.14 -8.89
N LEU A 115 -1.39 -13.95 -8.37
CA LEU A 115 -2.15 -12.94 -9.11
C LEU A 115 -1.31 -11.76 -9.60
N PHE A 116 -0.14 -11.49 -9.02
CA PHE A 116 0.63 -10.27 -9.30
C PHE A 116 2.04 -10.57 -9.76
N ASP A 117 2.29 -10.26 -11.03
CA ASP A 117 3.62 -10.20 -11.64
C ASP A 117 3.74 -8.95 -12.50
N LEU A 118 4.94 -8.34 -12.53
CA LEU A 118 5.19 -7.18 -13.36
C LEU A 118 5.57 -7.64 -14.77
N HIS A 119 4.72 -7.33 -15.75
CA HIS A 119 4.93 -7.73 -17.12
C HIS A 119 5.62 -6.65 -17.98
N GLY A 120 6.23 -7.10 -19.08
CA GLY A 120 6.82 -6.24 -20.11
C GLY A 120 7.91 -5.31 -19.60
N ASP A 121 7.75 -4.04 -19.92
CA ASP A 121 8.69 -2.97 -19.61
C ASP A 121 8.88 -2.74 -18.10
N ASP A 122 7.81 -2.89 -17.30
CA ASP A 122 7.83 -2.62 -15.86
C ASP A 122 8.65 -3.69 -15.12
N GLY A 123 8.51 -4.96 -15.52
CA GLY A 123 9.32 -6.06 -14.99
C GLY A 123 10.81 -5.97 -15.40
N SER A 124 11.06 -5.55 -16.64
CA SER A 124 12.42 -5.29 -17.14
C SER A 124 13.09 -4.14 -16.39
N PHE A 125 12.35 -3.06 -16.14
CA PHE A 125 12.80 -1.92 -15.34
C PHE A 125 13.14 -2.35 -13.90
N LEU A 126 12.25 -3.08 -13.23
CA LEU A 126 12.47 -3.57 -11.87
C LEU A 126 13.76 -4.41 -11.80
N SER A 127 13.91 -5.36 -12.72
CA SER A 127 15.07 -6.25 -12.77
C SER A 127 16.38 -5.49 -12.96
N HIS A 128 16.39 -4.52 -13.87
CA HIS A 128 17.55 -3.66 -14.11
C HIS A 128 17.88 -2.79 -12.89
N LYS A 129 16.88 -2.09 -12.32
CA LYS A 129 17.06 -1.24 -11.14
C LYS A 129 17.62 -2.03 -9.96
N LEU A 130 17.07 -3.21 -9.68
CA LEU A 130 17.55 -4.07 -8.58
C LEU A 130 18.96 -4.58 -8.84
N THR A 131 19.32 -4.90 -10.08
CA THR A 131 20.68 -5.34 -10.44
C THR A 131 21.71 -4.24 -10.15
N VAL A 132 21.43 -3.02 -10.61
CA VAL A 132 22.31 -1.86 -10.38
C VAL A 132 22.44 -1.57 -8.88
N MET A 133 21.32 -1.49 -8.17
CA MET A 133 21.33 -1.18 -6.74
C MET A 133 22.01 -2.27 -5.91
N ARG A 134 21.80 -3.55 -6.24
CA ARG A 134 22.48 -4.66 -5.55
C ARG A 134 23.96 -4.73 -5.86
N ALA A 135 24.38 -4.40 -7.09
CA ALA A 135 25.80 -4.32 -7.42
C ALA A 135 26.50 -3.23 -6.59
N ALA A 136 25.88 -2.05 -6.46
CA ALA A 136 26.39 -0.98 -5.61
C ALA A 136 26.41 -1.38 -4.12
N ALA A 137 25.33 -1.96 -3.62
CA ALA A 137 25.23 -2.44 -2.23
C ALA A 137 26.28 -3.52 -1.92
N SER A 138 26.49 -4.46 -2.85
CA SER A 138 27.50 -5.53 -2.71
C SER A 138 28.93 -4.98 -2.71
N ALA A 139 29.23 -4.00 -3.57
CA ALA A 139 30.53 -3.34 -3.61
C ALA A 139 30.85 -2.64 -2.28
N SER A 140 29.85 -1.98 -1.69
CA SER A 140 29.95 -1.35 -0.39
C SER A 140 29.75 -2.30 0.79
N GLN A 141 29.50 -3.60 0.57
CA GLN A 141 29.13 -4.57 1.61
C GLN A 141 28.04 -4.04 2.57
N THR A 142 27.03 -3.39 2.01
CA THR A 142 25.88 -2.85 2.73
C THR A 142 24.60 -3.53 2.25
N PRO A 143 23.56 -3.67 3.10
CA PRO A 143 22.27 -4.15 2.64
C PRO A 143 21.58 -3.10 1.78
N LEU A 144 20.68 -3.52 0.88
CA LEU A 144 19.75 -2.61 0.24
C LEU A 144 18.55 -2.40 1.17
N ILE A 145 18.36 -1.19 1.69
CA ILE A 145 17.22 -0.86 2.57
C ILE A 145 16.24 0.04 1.83
N GLY A 146 14.96 -0.29 1.98
CA GLY A 146 13.84 0.51 1.55
C GLY A 146 13.24 1.33 2.69
N MET A 147 12.75 2.52 2.40
CA MET A 147 11.98 3.36 3.30
C MET A 147 10.73 3.83 2.58
N HIS A 148 9.56 3.66 3.20
CA HIS A 148 8.30 4.15 2.66
C HIS A 148 7.69 5.17 3.63
N LEU A 149 7.55 6.41 3.17
CA LEU A 149 6.89 7.49 3.90
C LEU A 149 5.48 7.70 3.35
N ARG A 150 4.51 7.83 4.26
CA ARG A 150 3.14 8.24 3.93
C ARG A 150 2.90 9.60 4.61
N ARG A 151 2.74 10.65 3.81
CA ARG A 151 2.48 12.05 4.21
C ARG A 151 1.15 12.55 3.66
N GLY A 152 0.32 11.65 3.15
CA GLY A 152 -0.99 11.95 2.58
C GLY A 152 -2.17 11.89 3.55
N ASP A 153 -3.31 11.44 3.05
CA ASP A 153 -4.59 11.31 3.74
C ASP A 153 -4.67 10.27 4.89
N LEU A 154 -3.57 9.57 5.19
CA LEU A 154 -3.53 8.54 6.21
C LEU A 154 -2.65 8.98 7.36
N HIS A 155 -3.25 9.02 8.55
CA HIS A 155 -2.55 9.33 9.79
C HIS A 155 -2.11 8.05 10.54
N PRO A 156 -1.04 8.14 11.33
CA PRO A 156 -0.53 7.06 12.16
C PRO A 156 -1.58 6.50 13.14
N PHE A 157 -1.40 5.25 13.56
CA PHE A 157 -2.27 4.63 14.55
C PHE A 157 -2.00 5.13 15.98
N GLU A 158 -0.78 5.58 16.28
CA GLU A 158 -0.48 6.20 17.57
C GLU A 158 -1.36 7.44 17.80
N LEU A 159 -2.08 7.44 18.93
CA LEU A 159 -3.03 8.51 19.28
C LEU A 159 -2.38 9.90 19.30
N GLU A 160 -1.11 9.98 19.70
CA GLU A 160 -0.36 11.23 19.74
C GLU A 160 -0.17 11.87 18.36
N TYR A 161 -0.13 11.04 17.31
CA TYR A 161 0.04 11.49 15.92
C TYR A 161 -1.22 11.29 15.08
N SER A 162 -2.38 10.96 15.66
CA SER A 162 -3.59 10.65 14.88
C SER A 162 -4.10 11.82 14.02
N HIS A 163 -3.58 13.03 14.24
CA HIS A 163 -3.86 14.25 13.48
C HIS A 163 -2.60 14.87 12.84
N ASP A 164 -1.48 14.15 12.85
CA ASP A 164 -0.20 14.60 12.30
C ASP A 164 0.47 13.44 11.55
N TYR A 165 1.72 13.61 11.16
CA TYR A 165 2.57 12.57 10.60
C TYR A 165 3.59 12.08 11.62
N LEU A 166 4.03 10.82 11.47
CA LEU A 166 5.17 10.34 12.26
C LEU A 166 6.41 11.19 11.97
N PRO A 167 7.20 11.54 13.00
CA PRO A 167 8.46 12.26 12.83
C PRO A 167 9.43 11.49 11.93
N PHE A 168 10.20 12.21 11.10
CA PHE A 168 11.17 11.59 10.19
C PHE A 168 12.26 10.84 10.94
N GLU A 169 12.62 11.31 12.14
CA GLU A 169 13.60 10.73 13.03
C GLU A 169 13.28 9.28 13.38
N ARG A 170 11.99 8.92 13.47
CA ARG A 170 11.59 7.52 13.70
C ARG A 170 11.99 6.64 12.54
N TYR A 171 11.79 7.10 11.31
CA TYR A 171 12.15 6.37 10.11
C TYR A 171 13.67 6.32 9.91
N THR A 172 14.37 7.44 10.05
CA THR A 172 15.82 7.50 9.83
C THR A 172 16.60 6.75 10.90
N SER A 173 16.14 6.79 12.16
CA SER A 173 16.72 5.99 13.24
C SER A 173 16.49 4.49 13.01
N ALA A 174 15.27 4.09 12.64
CA ALA A 174 14.95 2.70 12.31
C ALA A 174 15.75 2.18 11.10
N ALA A 175 16.00 3.02 10.10
CA ALA A 175 16.86 2.66 8.96
C ALA A 175 18.31 2.45 9.43
N SER A 176 18.83 3.34 10.27
CA SER A 176 20.18 3.24 10.85
C SER A 176 20.35 1.97 11.71
N GLU A 177 19.34 1.64 12.52
CA GLU A 177 19.31 0.38 13.30
C GLU A 177 19.37 -0.84 12.39
N LEU A 178 18.61 -0.85 11.29
CA LEU A 178 18.65 -1.95 10.34
C LEU A 178 20.04 -2.06 9.68
N PHE A 179 20.64 -0.96 9.23
CA PHE A 179 22.00 -1.00 8.69
C PHE A 179 23.02 -1.58 9.69
N ALA A 180 22.95 -1.14 10.96
CA ALA A 180 23.78 -1.67 12.03
C ALA A 180 23.55 -3.18 12.27
N SER A 181 22.31 -3.65 12.14
CA SER A 181 21.96 -5.07 12.34
C SER A 181 22.55 -6.00 11.28
N PHE A 182 22.73 -5.53 10.03
CA PHE A 182 23.34 -6.30 8.95
C PHE A 182 24.86 -6.26 8.99
N SER A 183 25.44 -5.16 9.48
CA SER A 183 26.89 -4.92 9.49
C SER A 183 27.40 -4.48 10.87
N PRO A 184 27.31 -5.34 11.91
CA PRO A 184 27.63 -4.96 13.29
C PRO A 184 29.11 -4.58 13.51
N ASN A 185 30.00 -5.06 12.64
CA ASN A 185 31.45 -4.85 12.75
C ASN A 185 31.97 -3.71 11.84
N LYS A 186 31.09 -3.04 11.08
CA LYS A 186 31.48 -1.99 10.14
C LYS A 186 31.24 -0.62 10.77
N SER A 187 32.26 0.24 10.76
CA SER A 187 32.12 1.62 11.25
C SER A 187 31.09 2.39 10.42
N SER A 188 30.18 3.08 11.09
CA SER A 188 28.98 3.75 10.55
C SER A 188 29.24 4.97 9.64
N MET A 189 30.42 5.08 9.01
CA MET A 189 30.84 6.26 8.25
C MET A 189 30.84 6.05 6.73
N GLU A 190 30.67 4.83 6.23
CA GLU A 190 30.61 4.59 4.79
C GLU A 190 29.25 5.00 4.19
N PRO A 191 29.22 5.75 3.07
CA PRO A 191 27.99 6.11 2.38
C PRO A 191 27.16 4.87 2.05
N THR A 192 25.93 4.85 2.51
CA THR A 192 25.02 3.73 2.36
C THR A 192 23.74 4.15 1.66
N ALA A 193 23.36 3.40 0.62
CA ALA A 193 22.21 3.71 -0.21
C ALA A 193 20.88 3.33 0.49
N LEU A 194 19.97 4.30 0.58
CA LEU A 194 18.59 4.14 1.03
C LEU A 194 17.64 4.42 -0.13
N LEU A 195 16.72 3.50 -0.40
CA LEU A 195 15.65 3.72 -1.37
C LEU A 195 14.44 4.34 -0.68
N LEU A 196 13.96 5.50 -1.11
CA LEU A 196 12.84 6.20 -0.49
C LEU A 196 11.64 6.34 -1.44
N ALA A 197 10.56 5.60 -1.15
CA ALA A 197 9.24 5.87 -1.72
C ALA A 197 8.44 6.81 -0.80
N SER A 198 7.76 7.78 -1.38
CA SER A 198 6.88 8.69 -0.65
C SER A 198 5.82 9.21 -1.57
N ASP A 199 4.64 9.42 -1.01
CA ASP A 199 3.51 10.05 -1.68
C ASP A 199 3.63 11.57 -1.82
N ASP A 200 4.54 12.17 -1.05
CA ASP A 200 5.00 13.54 -1.28
C ASP A 200 6.14 13.58 -2.32
N PRO A 201 5.93 14.21 -3.50
CA PRO A 201 6.95 14.30 -4.53
C PRO A 201 8.14 15.17 -4.16
N ASP A 202 7.95 16.16 -3.27
CA ASP A 202 9.01 17.08 -2.88
C ASP A 202 9.82 16.58 -1.68
N ILE A 203 9.49 15.40 -1.13
CA ILE A 203 10.04 14.88 0.13
C ILE A 203 11.58 14.85 0.15
N LEU A 204 12.21 14.49 -0.96
CA LEU A 204 13.67 14.38 -1.08
C LEU A 204 14.36 15.75 -1.06
N SER A 205 13.61 16.81 -1.37
CA SER A 205 14.07 18.20 -1.29
C SER A 205 13.66 18.87 0.02
N SER A 206 12.92 18.18 0.90
CA SER A 206 12.47 18.76 2.16
C SER A 206 13.64 18.95 3.14
N HIS A 207 13.75 20.15 3.69
CA HIS A 207 14.79 20.48 4.67
C HIS A 207 14.66 19.61 5.93
N ASP A 208 13.43 19.29 6.34
CA ASP A 208 13.15 18.47 7.50
C ASP A 208 13.70 17.05 7.35
N LEU A 209 13.53 16.41 6.19
CA LEU A 209 14.14 15.10 5.93
C LEU A 209 15.67 15.21 5.85
N ILE A 210 16.19 16.22 5.13
CA ILE A 210 17.64 16.40 4.96
C ILE A 210 18.34 16.59 6.31
N ASN A 211 17.73 17.36 7.23
CA ASN A 211 18.28 17.63 8.55
C ASN A 211 18.23 16.41 9.48
N THR A 212 17.32 15.47 9.25
CA THR A 212 17.13 14.27 10.07
C THR A 212 17.86 13.04 9.52
N LEU A 213 18.31 13.11 8.26
CA LEU A 213 19.10 12.05 7.63
C LEU A 213 20.53 12.05 8.20
N PRO A 214 20.98 10.89 8.73
CA PRO A 214 22.39 10.70 9.06
C PRO A 214 23.29 10.98 7.84
N SER A 215 24.44 11.60 8.07
CA SER A 215 25.39 12.00 7.00
C SER A 215 25.92 10.85 6.15
N HIS A 216 25.86 9.61 6.66
CA HIS A 216 26.27 8.40 5.95
C HIS A 216 25.15 7.81 5.07
N LEU A 217 23.91 8.30 5.14
CA LEU A 217 22.81 7.79 4.32
C LEU A 217 22.61 8.64 3.06
N THR A 218 22.75 8.00 1.91
CA THR A 218 22.46 8.60 0.60
C THR A 218 21.11 8.09 0.11
N VAL A 219 20.14 9.00 -0.06
CA VAL A 219 18.78 8.63 -0.44
C VAL A 219 18.59 8.72 -1.96
N SER A 220 17.89 7.75 -2.53
CA SER A 220 17.55 7.70 -3.95
C SER A 220 16.11 7.24 -4.17
N ARG A 221 15.49 7.64 -5.29
CA ARG A 221 14.14 7.19 -5.65
C ARG A 221 14.13 5.72 -6.10
N PRO A 222 13.08 4.96 -5.74
CA PRO A 222 12.85 3.61 -6.25
C PRO A 222 12.61 3.61 -7.77
N GLN A 223 11.78 4.53 -8.26
CA GLN A 223 11.53 4.71 -9.69
C GLN A 223 11.58 6.19 -10.11
N GLU A 224 12.04 6.43 -11.34
CA GLU A 224 12.08 7.75 -12.00
C GLU A 224 11.42 7.67 -13.40
N ARG A 225 10.75 6.56 -13.70
CA ARG A 225 10.22 6.23 -15.02
C ARG A 225 8.87 6.90 -15.25
N ILE A 226 8.03 6.91 -14.23
CA ILE A 226 6.70 7.53 -14.26
C ILE A 226 6.76 8.71 -13.31
N VAL A 227 7.09 9.87 -13.86
CA VAL A 227 7.09 11.17 -13.15
C VAL A 227 5.80 11.88 -13.51
N LEU A 228 4.91 12.02 -12.54
CA LEU A 228 3.68 12.79 -12.68
C LEU A 228 3.97 14.23 -12.24
N ALA A 229 3.47 15.24 -12.96
CA ALA A 229 3.83 16.64 -12.75
C ALA A 229 3.68 17.05 -11.27
N SER A 230 4.75 17.62 -10.70
CA SER A 230 4.75 18.11 -9.31
C SER A 230 3.98 19.43 -9.20
N LYS A 231 3.47 19.73 -8.01
CA LYS A 231 2.71 20.96 -7.72
C LYS A 231 3.47 22.24 -8.12
N LYS A 232 4.81 22.24 -8.09
CA LYS A 232 5.61 23.41 -8.52
C LYS A 232 5.45 23.74 -10.01
N THR A 233 5.04 22.78 -10.82
CA THR A 233 4.79 22.96 -12.27
C THR A 233 3.35 23.38 -12.58
N LEU A 234 2.44 23.29 -11.60
CA LEU A 234 1.03 23.64 -11.71
C LEU A 234 0.77 24.86 -10.81
N GLU A 235 0.68 26.05 -11.42
CA GLU A 235 0.44 27.39 -10.86
C GLU A 235 0.24 27.55 -9.34
N PRO A 236 0.87 28.55 -8.70
CA PRO A 236 0.75 28.76 -7.26
C PRO A 236 -0.72 28.94 -6.85
N ALA A 237 -1.23 27.99 -6.08
CA ALA A 237 -2.55 28.10 -5.45
C ALA A 237 -2.60 29.43 -4.68
N VAL A 238 -3.45 30.34 -5.13
CA VAL A 238 -3.66 31.64 -4.49
C VAL A 238 -4.03 31.38 -3.03
N PRO A 239 -3.25 31.87 -2.05
CA PRO A 239 -3.63 31.71 -0.66
C PRO A 239 -4.91 32.53 -0.43
N ILE A 240 -6.01 31.86 -0.09
CA ILE A 240 -7.25 32.53 0.36
C ILE A 240 -6.98 33.05 1.78
N ARG A 241 -6.18 34.11 1.90
CA ARG A 241 -6.10 34.93 3.11
C ARG A 241 -7.19 36.00 3.03
N LYS A 242 -8.13 36.00 3.98
CA LYS A 242 -8.83 37.24 4.32
C LYS A 242 -7.86 38.11 5.14
N PRO A 243 -7.72 39.41 4.87
CA PRO A 243 -6.86 40.28 5.67
C PRO A 243 -7.30 40.26 7.13
N GLY A 244 -6.40 39.91 8.06
CA GLY A 244 -6.64 40.01 9.51
C GLY A 244 -6.92 38.72 10.29
N SER A 245 -6.84 37.52 9.70
CA SER A 245 -6.99 36.27 10.47
C SER A 245 -5.67 35.79 11.10
N ALA A 246 -5.65 35.62 12.43
CA ALA A 246 -4.51 35.06 13.18
C ALA A 246 -4.37 33.52 13.06
N TYR A 247 -5.34 32.85 12.43
CA TYR A 247 -5.35 31.41 12.23
C TYR A 247 -4.90 31.05 10.81
N VAL A 248 -3.82 30.28 10.70
CA VAL A 248 -3.52 29.53 9.48
C VAL A 248 -4.47 28.34 9.48
N LYS A 249 -5.52 28.38 8.67
CA LYS A 249 -6.26 27.16 8.34
C LYS A 249 -5.22 26.22 7.74
N HIS A 250 -4.92 25.11 8.41
CA HIS A 250 -4.21 24.00 7.77
C HIS A 250 -5.11 23.58 6.62
N VAL A 251 -4.73 24.02 5.42
CA VAL A 251 -5.29 23.48 4.20
C VAL A 251 -4.58 22.14 4.07
N ASP A 252 -5.33 21.04 4.04
CA ASP A 252 -4.77 19.75 3.63
C ASP A 252 -3.93 20.05 2.38
N GLU A 253 -2.61 19.89 2.49
CA GLU A 253 -1.73 20.19 1.38
C GLU A 253 -2.18 19.30 0.24
N ASN A 254 -2.81 19.89 -0.78
CA ASN A 254 -3.22 19.20 -1.99
C ASN A 254 -2.01 18.38 -2.47
N SER A 255 -2.08 17.09 -2.20
CA SER A 255 -0.92 16.22 -2.27
C SER A 255 -0.54 16.09 -3.74
N GLY A 256 0.76 16.16 -4.01
CA GLY A 256 1.26 16.06 -5.38
C GLY A 256 0.88 14.71 -6.01
N TRP A 257 0.83 14.68 -7.34
CA TRP A 257 0.43 13.50 -8.12
C TRP A 257 1.45 12.37 -8.09
N GLU A 258 2.64 12.59 -7.54
CA GLU A 258 3.79 11.71 -7.68
C GLU A 258 4.10 10.97 -6.36
N GLY A 259 4.25 9.65 -6.47
CA GLY A 259 4.84 8.79 -5.43
C GLY A 259 3.88 8.10 -4.47
N GLY A 260 2.56 8.30 -4.61
CA GLY A 260 1.58 7.57 -3.81
C GLY A 260 0.15 7.58 -4.34
N PHE A 261 -0.65 6.62 -3.85
CA PHE A 261 -2.06 6.52 -4.22
C PHE A 261 -2.93 7.32 -3.26
N TYR A 262 -3.70 8.27 -3.80
CA TYR A 262 -4.66 9.08 -3.05
C TYR A 262 -6.06 8.79 -3.58
N ALA A 263 -6.94 8.20 -2.76
CA ALA A 263 -8.25 7.76 -3.24
C ALA A 263 -9.09 8.95 -3.73
N SER A 264 -9.16 10.03 -2.95
CA SER A 264 -9.89 11.25 -3.30
C SER A 264 -9.42 11.86 -4.62
N LEU A 265 -8.10 11.98 -4.79
CA LEU A 265 -7.47 12.51 -6.00
C LEU A 265 -7.69 11.59 -7.21
N PHE A 266 -7.53 10.28 -7.01
CA PHE A 266 -7.73 9.26 -8.04
C PHE A 266 -9.17 9.26 -8.57
N PHE A 267 -10.17 9.37 -7.70
CA PHE A 267 -11.58 9.46 -8.11
C PHE A 267 -12.01 10.85 -8.57
N SER A 268 -11.29 11.91 -8.17
CA SER A 268 -11.53 13.26 -8.69
C SER A 268 -10.97 13.46 -10.10
N LEU A 269 -10.02 12.64 -10.54
CA LEU A 269 -9.58 12.63 -11.94
C LEU A 269 -10.78 12.40 -12.87
N GLY A 270 -11.06 13.37 -13.74
CA GLY A 270 -12.20 13.37 -14.66
C GLY A 270 -13.50 13.92 -14.09
N LYS A 271 -13.55 14.32 -12.81
CA LYS A 271 -14.66 15.11 -12.26
C LYS A 271 -14.27 16.58 -12.39
N GLY A 272 -14.78 17.25 -13.43
CA GLY A 272 -14.54 18.69 -13.62
C GLY A 272 -14.96 19.53 -12.41
N HIS A 273 -14.48 20.77 -12.34
CA HIS A 273 -14.91 21.75 -11.34
C HIS A 273 -16.46 21.82 -11.30
N PRO A 274 -17.12 22.06 -10.14
CA PRO A 274 -18.59 22.10 -10.04
C PRO A 274 -19.29 23.03 -11.07
N SER A 275 -18.59 24.02 -11.61
CA SER A 275 -19.06 24.92 -12.67
C SER A 275 -18.93 24.37 -14.10
N ALA A 276 -18.19 23.27 -14.31
CA ALA A 276 -17.99 22.59 -15.59
C ALA A 276 -18.98 21.42 -15.82
N PHE A 277 -19.86 21.13 -14.85
CA PHE A 277 -20.88 20.07 -14.92
C PHE A 277 -21.90 20.18 -16.06
N LYS A 278 -21.82 21.22 -16.89
CA LYS A 278 -22.74 21.43 -18.03
C LYS A 278 -22.26 20.83 -19.35
N GLN A 279 -21.02 20.36 -19.45
CA GLN A 279 -20.55 19.59 -20.60
C GLN A 279 -20.19 18.19 -20.12
N GLY A 280 -20.91 17.18 -20.62
CA GLY A 280 -20.54 15.79 -20.41
C GLY A 280 -19.10 15.55 -20.86
N MET A 281 -18.36 14.72 -20.12
CA MET A 281 -16.97 14.40 -20.44
C MET A 281 -16.93 13.60 -21.75
N ASP A 282 -16.30 14.17 -22.78
CA ASP A 282 -16.12 13.49 -24.07
C ASP A 282 -15.32 12.18 -23.92
N ASP A 283 -15.50 11.26 -24.89
CA ASP A 283 -14.86 9.94 -24.84
C ASP A 283 -13.33 9.99 -24.85
N GLU A 284 -12.74 11.04 -25.42
CA GLU A 284 -11.29 11.23 -25.49
C GLU A 284 -10.72 11.61 -24.12
N MET A 285 -11.38 12.52 -23.42
CA MET A 285 -11.10 12.94 -22.06
C MET A 285 -11.33 11.79 -21.08
N GLN A 286 -12.37 10.98 -21.26
CA GLN A 286 -12.55 9.75 -20.48
C GLN A 286 -11.35 8.79 -20.63
N ARG A 287 -10.90 8.55 -21.86
CA ARG A 287 -9.72 7.71 -22.12
C ARG A 287 -8.45 8.32 -21.55
N ALA A 288 -8.27 9.63 -21.64
CA ALA A 288 -7.11 10.33 -21.08
C ALA A 288 -7.07 10.22 -19.54
N VAL A 289 -8.23 10.36 -18.89
CA VAL A 289 -8.38 10.19 -17.44
C VAL A 289 -8.05 8.76 -17.01
N LEU A 290 -8.53 7.75 -17.75
CA LEU A 290 -8.22 6.35 -17.47
C LEU A 290 -6.73 6.06 -17.61
N LYS A 291 -6.08 6.59 -18.65
CA LYS A 291 -4.61 6.47 -18.81
C LYS A 291 -3.84 7.14 -17.68
N LEU A 292 -4.28 8.31 -17.21
CA LEU A 292 -3.63 8.98 -16.09
C LEU A 292 -3.77 8.17 -14.79
N ARG A 293 -4.95 7.59 -14.54
CA ARG A 293 -5.18 6.66 -13.43
C ARG A 293 -4.30 5.42 -13.51
N GLU A 294 -4.13 4.87 -14.71
CA GLU A 294 -3.21 3.75 -14.97
C GLU A 294 -1.77 4.14 -14.57
N PHE A 295 -1.27 5.30 -15.00
CA PHE A 295 0.07 5.76 -14.64
C PHE A 295 0.26 5.94 -13.12
N VAL A 296 -0.72 6.52 -12.42
CA VAL A 296 -0.69 6.66 -10.95
C VAL A 296 -0.58 5.29 -10.27
N GLY A 297 -1.44 4.35 -10.67
CA GLY A 297 -1.43 2.99 -10.11
C GLY A 297 -0.13 2.24 -10.40
N ARG A 298 0.38 2.34 -11.64
CA ARG A 298 1.64 1.72 -12.06
C ARG A 298 2.85 2.29 -11.34
N ALA A 299 2.93 3.61 -11.18
CA ALA A 299 4.00 4.26 -10.42
C ALA A 299 4.04 3.76 -8.97
N TYR A 300 2.88 3.74 -8.31
CA TYR A 300 2.75 3.24 -6.95
C TYR A 300 3.18 1.77 -6.81
N LEU A 301 2.71 0.89 -7.71
CA LEU A 301 3.10 -0.53 -7.68
C LEU A 301 4.60 -0.73 -7.95
N LEU A 302 5.19 0.06 -8.84
CA LEU A 302 6.63 0.02 -9.11
C LEU A 302 7.44 0.43 -7.89
N ASP A 303 7.06 1.50 -7.20
CA ASP A 303 7.70 1.93 -5.95
C ASP A 303 7.67 0.81 -4.91
N LEU A 304 6.50 0.22 -4.67
CA LEU A 304 6.35 -0.90 -3.73
C LEU A 304 7.14 -2.13 -4.16
N ALA A 305 7.19 -2.43 -5.46
CA ALA A 305 7.91 -3.59 -5.96
C ALA A 305 9.41 -3.45 -5.75
N VAL A 306 9.99 -2.28 -6.02
CA VAL A 306 11.42 -2.03 -5.76
C VAL A 306 11.70 -2.16 -4.25
N LEU A 307 10.89 -1.53 -3.39
CA LEU A 307 11.08 -1.62 -1.93
C LEU A 307 10.85 -3.04 -1.39
N GLY A 308 9.87 -3.76 -1.92
CA GLY A 308 9.55 -5.14 -1.54
C GLY A 308 10.65 -6.15 -1.87
N HIS A 309 11.53 -5.81 -2.83
CA HIS A 309 12.70 -6.61 -3.19
C HIS A 309 14.00 -6.19 -2.49
N ALA A 310 13.95 -5.15 -1.65
CA ALA A 310 15.07 -4.75 -0.79
C ALA A 310 15.34 -5.81 0.31
N ASP A 311 16.52 -5.77 0.93
CA ASP A 311 16.91 -6.70 1.99
C ASP A 311 16.15 -6.44 3.29
N ALA A 312 15.85 -5.16 3.55
CA ALA A 312 15.05 -4.71 4.67
C ALA A 312 14.19 -3.50 4.27
N ALA A 313 13.12 -3.22 5.01
CA ALA A 313 12.27 -2.06 4.78
C ALA A 313 11.80 -1.41 6.09
N VAL A 314 11.73 -0.08 6.09
CA VAL A 314 11.18 0.75 7.17
C VAL A 314 9.91 1.44 6.67
N CYS A 315 8.82 1.28 7.40
CA CYS A 315 7.55 1.92 7.04
C CYS A 315 6.56 1.94 8.22
N ALA A 316 5.44 2.64 8.07
CA ALA A 316 4.36 2.70 9.06
C ALA A 316 3.21 1.75 8.69
N SER A 317 2.83 0.83 9.59
CA SER A 317 1.82 -0.20 9.32
C SER A 317 0.39 0.33 9.09
N SER A 318 0.11 1.57 9.51
CA SER A 318 -1.08 2.33 9.11
C SER A 318 -1.25 2.42 7.60
N SER A 319 -0.16 2.56 6.86
CA SER A 319 -0.20 2.53 5.42
C SER A 319 -0.37 1.11 4.89
N ALA A 320 -1.35 0.92 4.01
CA ALA A 320 -1.49 -0.32 3.25
C ALA A 320 -0.24 -0.63 2.41
N ALA A 321 0.48 0.41 1.96
CA ALA A 321 1.77 0.26 1.28
C ALA A 321 2.78 -0.52 2.13
N CYS A 322 2.91 -0.15 3.41
CA CYS A 322 3.82 -0.81 4.34
C CYS A 322 3.46 -2.27 4.55
N ARG A 323 2.16 -2.56 4.69
CA ARG A 323 1.65 -3.94 4.80
C ARG A 323 1.93 -4.74 3.53
N ILE A 324 1.73 -4.15 2.35
CA ILE A 324 2.05 -4.76 1.05
C ILE A 324 3.55 -5.05 0.92
N ILE A 325 4.43 -4.10 1.28
CA ILE A 325 5.88 -4.31 1.29
C ILE A 325 6.24 -5.53 2.15
N GLY A 326 5.64 -5.66 3.33
CA GLY A 326 5.81 -6.86 4.17
C GLY A 326 5.35 -8.16 3.49
N VAL A 327 4.25 -8.12 2.73
CA VAL A 327 3.81 -9.25 1.91
C VAL A 327 4.86 -9.56 0.85
N MET A 328 5.36 -8.58 0.10
CA MET A 328 6.34 -8.75 -0.99
C MET A 328 7.71 -9.25 -0.50
N MET A 329 8.16 -8.79 0.66
CA MET A 329 9.43 -9.18 1.27
C MET A 329 9.49 -10.65 1.72
N GLY A 330 8.35 -11.21 2.09
CA GLY A 330 8.26 -12.59 2.55
C GLY A 330 8.33 -12.75 4.07
N ALA A 331 7.84 -13.89 4.53
CA ALA A 331 7.59 -14.15 5.94
C ALA A 331 8.87 -14.24 6.78
N ASP A 332 9.97 -14.67 6.17
CA ASP A 332 11.27 -14.81 6.84
C ASP A 332 11.84 -13.44 7.20
N LYS A 333 11.71 -12.46 6.30
CA LYS A 333 12.15 -11.08 6.55
C LYS A 333 11.33 -10.42 7.65
N ILE A 334 10.01 -10.64 7.67
CA ILE A 334 9.17 -10.16 8.78
C ILE A 334 9.59 -10.83 10.10
N SER A 335 9.80 -12.15 10.10
CA SER A 335 10.16 -12.90 11.31
C SER A 335 11.52 -12.50 11.88
N LYS A 336 12.45 -12.07 11.02
CA LYS A 336 13.79 -11.58 11.39
C LYS A 336 13.81 -10.09 11.76
N GLY A 337 12.66 -9.39 11.72
CA GLY A 337 12.61 -7.95 12.00
C GLY A 337 13.19 -7.07 10.89
N GLN A 338 13.38 -7.60 9.68
CA GLN A 338 13.87 -6.86 8.52
C GLN A 338 12.77 -6.01 7.86
N TRP A 339 11.51 -6.33 8.13
CA TRP A 339 10.39 -5.39 7.94
C TRP A 339 10.12 -4.69 9.27
N LYS A 340 10.43 -3.39 9.34
CA LYS A 340 10.40 -2.60 10.56
C LYS A 340 9.24 -1.60 10.51
N ASN A 341 8.25 -1.83 11.38
CA ASN A 341 7.15 -0.92 11.61
C ASN A 341 7.58 0.18 12.59
N VAL A 342 7.40 1.46 12.20
CA VAL A 342 7.74 2.64 13.03
C VAL A 342 6.52 3.38 13.59
N ASP A 343 5.31 2.91 13.26
CA ASP A 343 4.06 3.48 13.73
C ASP A 343 3.85 3.07 15.18
N ASP A 344 3.28 1.90 15.41
CA ASP A 344 3.19 1.29 16.73
C ASP A 344 3.88 -0.08 16.70
N ASN A 345 4.41 -0.54 17.82
CA ASN A 345 5.22 -1.76 17.89
C ASN A 345 4.48 -3.09 17.56
N ARG A 346 3.34 -3.03 16.85
CA ARG A 346 2.58 -4.18 16.40
C ARG A 346 3.33 -4.97 15.34
N ALA A 347 3.12 -6.28 15.37
CA ALA A 347 3.52 -7.16 14.29
C ALA A 347 2.62 -6.97 13.06
N TRP A 348 3.07 -7.48 11.92
CA TRP A 348 2.34 -7.41 10.66
C TRP A 348 0.90 -7.96 10.80
N SER A 349 -0.07 -7.22 10.26
CA SER A 349 -1.46 -7.64 10.03
C SER A 349 -1.93 -7.17 8.65
N TRP A 350 -2.98 -7.81 8.13
CA TRP A 350 -3.49 -7.52 6.78
C TRP A 350 -4.40 -6.29 6.72
N ASP A 351 -5.16 -6.01 7.79
CA ASP A 351 -6.19 -4.96 7.87
C ASP A 351 -5.68 -3.68 8.55
N GLY A 352 -4.47 -3.70 9.12
CA GLY A 352 -3.97 -2.61 9.95
C GLY A 352 -4.78 -2.43 11.24
N LYS A 353 -5.64 -3.38 11.62
CA LYS A 353 -6.45 -3.32 12.85
C LYS A 353 -5.99 -4.43 13.81
N VAL A 354 -6.41 -4.30 15.07
CA VAL A 354 -6.21 -5.32 16.12
C VAL A 354 -7.24 -6.43 15.99
#